data_AF-A0A1J4Q8Q5-F1
#
_entry.id   AF-A0A1J4Q8Q5-F1
#
_cell.length_a   1.000
_cell.length_b   1.000
_cell.length_c   1.000
_cell.angle_alpha   90.00
_cell.angle_beta   90.00
_cell.angle_gamma   90.00
#
_symmetry.space_group_name_H-M   'P 1'
#
loop_
_entity.id
_entity.type
_entity.pdbx_description
1 polymer ?
#
loop_
_entity_poly.entity_id
_entity_poly.type
_entity_poly.pdbx_seq_one_letter_code
_entity_poly.pdbx_strand_id
1 'polypeptide(L)'
;MADDACLFLLPERHPRLGAALSAVGELDCAESPAVLGWLHAHGTPASSERVRIVPAGSEVLIPEEAERLPVPLSEEETLRVEHACAPASLTDMESELLSFRDTTHDWQSLVHRALTAGVPAPRIAQLTGLDPRDIVQAVGD
;
A
#
# COMPACT_ATOMS: atom_id res chain seq x y z
N MET A 1 -5.10 -16.40 9.74
CA MET A 1 -4.54 -15.50 10.75
C MET A 1 -4.68 -14.11 10.16
N ALA A 2 -5.22 -13.14 10.90
CA ALA A 2 -5.22 -11.76 10.42
C ALA A 2 -3.76 -11.32 10.34
N ASP A 3 -3.35 -10.82 9.20
CA ASP A 3 -1.99 -10.34 8.97
C ASP A 3 -1.95 -8.92 9.55
N ASP A 4 -1.07 -8.67 10.53
CA ASP A 4 -1.02 -7.41 11.25
C ASP A 4 -0.30 -6.34 10.42
N ALA A 5 -0.82 -5.12 10.40
CA ALA A 5 -0.12 -4.00 9.78
C ALA A 5 1.04 -3.56 10.68
N CYS A 6 1.99 -2.80 10.12
CA CYS A 6 3.13 -2.32 10.89
C CYS A 6 3.17 -0.79 10.92
N LEU A 7 3.11 -0.24 12.12
CA LEU A 7 3.54 1.13 12.41
C LEU A 7 5.06 1.18 12.52
N PHE A 8 5.67 2.24 12.03
CA PHE A 8 7.11 2.44 12.17
C PHE A 8 7.50 3.91 12.19
N LEU A 9 8.63 4.21 12.82
CA LEU A 9 9.23 5.55 12.81
C LEU A 9 10.25 5.65 11.68
N LEU A 10 9.95 6.50 10.71
CA LEU A 10 10.88 6.77 9.63
C LEU A 10 12.04 7.65 10.14
N PRO A 11 13.31 7.26 9.90
CA PRO A 11 14.44 8.14 10.16
C PRO A 11 14.44 9.31 9.17
N GLU A 12 14.86 10.50 9.59
CA GLU A 12 14.74 11.75 8.83
C GLU A 12 15.45 11.75 7.47
N ARG A 13 16.34 10.78 7.23
CA ARG A 13 17.16 10.67 6.02
C ARG A 13 16.59 9.72 4.97
N HIS A 14 15.46 9.07 5.23
CA HIS A 14 14.90 8.06 4.34
C HIS A 14 13.84 8.65 3.39
N PRO A 15 13.71 8.07 2.18
CA PRO A 15 12.57 8.38 1.32
C PRO A 15 11.26 8.13 2.08
N ARG A 16 10.24 8.93 1.77
CA ARG A 16 8.90 8.86 2.39
C ARG A 16 8.19 7.55 2.01
N LEU A 17 8.53 6.47 2.70
CA LEU A 17 7.98 5.12 2.51
C LEU A 17 6.73 4.94 3.38
N GLY A 18 5.74 4.21 2.87
CA GLY A 18 4.45 4.00 3.53
C GLY A 18 3.61 5.27 3.66
N ALA A 19 2.37 5.09 4.10
CA ALA A 19 1.46 6.18 4.37
C ALA A 19 1.84 6.87 5.69
N ALA A 20 1.76 8.21 5.73
CA ALA A 20 1.78 8.92 7.00
C ALA A 20 0.53 8.52 7.80
N LEU A 21 0.69 8.19 9.09
CA LEU A 21 -0.44 7.79 9.94
C LEU A 21 -1.55 8.85 9.90
N SER A 22 -1.17 10.13 9.89
CA SER A 22 -2.11 11.26 9.83
C SER A 22 -2.82 11.41 8.48
N ALA A 23 -2.30 10.81 7.40
CA ALA A 23 -2.88 10.87 6.07
C ALA A 23 -3.86 9.71 5.79
N VAL A 24 -3.73 8.58 6.51
CA VAL A 24 -4.68 7.45 6.44
C VAL A 24 -6.03 7.82 7.07
N GLY A 25 -6.02 8.77 8.01
CA GLY A 25 -7.18 9.18 8.79
C GLY A 25 -7.24 8.50 10.15
N GLU A 26 -8.39 8.58 10.81
CA GLU A 26 -8.59 8.00 12.14
C GLU A 26 -8.63 6.46 12.04
N LEU A 27 -7.68 5.82 12.72
CA LEU A 27 -7.59 4.37 12.92
C LEU A 27 -7.92 4.08 14.38
N ASP A 28 -8.77 3.09 14.63
CA ASP A 28 -9.16 2.68 15.98
C ASP A 28 -7.93 2.17 16.76
N CYS A 29 -7.02 1.50 16.04
CA CYS A 29 -5.75 1.04 16.60
C CYS A 29 -4.84 2.19 17.07
N ALA A 30 -4.97 3.41 16.52
CA ALA A 30 -4.12 4.54 16.88
C ALA A 30 -4.41 5.07 18.29
N GLU A 31 -5.63 4.86 18.79
CA GLU A 31 -6.03 5.21 20.16
C GLU A 31 -5.75 4.08 21.16
N SER A 32 -5.25 2.93 20.68
CA SER A 32 -4.95 1.81 21.56
C SER A 32 -3.79 2.14 22.52
N PRO A 33 -3.82 1.63 23.77
CA PRO A 33 -2.80 1.91 24.76
C PRO A 33 -1.40 1.43 24.33
N ALA A 34 -1.33 0.40 23.49
CA ALA A 34 -0.06 -0.09 22.93
C ALA A 34 0.56 0.95 21.99
N VAL A 35 -0.22 1.50 21.06
CA VAL A 35 0.25 2.52 20.11
C VAL A 35 0.57 3.82 20.84
N LEU A 36 -0.30 4.28 21.74
CA LEU A 36 -0.06 5.48 22.52
C LEU A 36 1.19 5.37 23.39
N GLY A 37 1.40 4.22 24.04
CA GLY A 37 2.60 3.95 24.84
C GLY A 37 3.88 3.96 24.02
N TRP A 38 3.85 3.35 22.83
CA TRP A 38 4.98 3.33 21.90
C TRP A 38 5.31 4.73 21.38
N LEU A 39 4.31 5.49 20.92
CA LEU A 39 4.49 6.88 20.48
C LEU A 39 5.07 7.77 21.60
N HIS A 40 4.59 7.58 22.83
CA HIS A 40 5.10 8.30 23.99
C HIS A 40 6.55 7.93 24.31
N ALA A 41 6.92 6.66 24.24
CA ALA A 41 8.29 6.19 24.47
C ALA A 41 9.29 6.81 23.47
N HIS A 42 8.84 7.09 22.24
CA HIS A 42 9.64 7.72 21.21
C HIS A 42 9.45 9.24 21.10
N GLY A 43 8.67 9.85 22.00
CA GLY A 43 8.42 11.29 22.04
C GLY A 43 7.83 11.86 20.74
N THR A 44 7.12 11.03 19.96
CA THR A 44 6.62 11.40 18.63
C THR A 44 5.09 11.38 18.62
N PRO A 45 4.40 12.46 18.22
CA PRO A 45 2.96 12.47 18.12
C PRO A 45 2.46 11.68 16.90
N ALA A 46 1.25 11.12 16.97
CA ALA A 46 0.59 10.43 15.84
C ALA A 46 0.41 11.34 14.60
N SER A 47 0.35 12.67 14.82
CA SER A 47 0.28 13.69 13.76
C SER A 47 1.61 13.93 13.02
N SER A 48 2.70 13.26 13.43
CA SER A 48 4.02 13.47 12.83
C SER A 48 4.14 12.75 11.50
N GLU A 49 4.70 13.42 10.50
CA GLU A 49 5.05 12.80 9.20
C GLU A 49 6.09 11.66 9.33
N ARG A 50 6.71 11.51 10.50
CA ARG A 50 7.66 10.44 10.82
C ARG A 50 6.97 9.13 11.20
N VAL A 51 5.74 9.20 11.69
CA VAL A 51 4.95 8.00 12.02
C VAL A 51 4.32 7.50 10.74
N ARG A 52 4.77 6.34 10.30
CA ARG A 52 4.34 5.71 9.06
C ARG A 52 3.65 4.39 9.35
N ILE A 53 2.78 4.00 8.45
CA ILE A 53 2.11 2.70 8.48
C ILE A 53 2.22 2.04 7.11
N VAL A 54 2.42 0.73 7.12
CA VAL A 54 2.34 -0.12 5.94
C VAL A 54 1.38 -1.28 6.19
N PRO A 55 0.67 -1.74 5.15
CA PRO A 55 -0.20 -2.90 5.26
C PRO A 55 0.63 -4.15 5.53
N ALA A 56 -0.06 -5.17 6.03
CA ALA A 56 0.53 -6.47 6.29
C ALA A 56 1.15 -7.06 5.01
N GLY A 57 2.26 -7.80 5.15
CA GLY A 57 3.06 -8.28 4.01
C GLY A 57 3.93 -7.23 3.29
N SER A 58 3.88 -5.95 3.69
CA SER A 58 4.75 -4.87 3.16
C SER A 58 5.88 -4.46 4.11
N GLU A 59 6.16 -5.26 5.13
CA GLU A 59 7.22 -5.02 6.13
C GLU A 59 8.62 -4.89 5.52
N VAL A 60 8.84 -5.47 4.34
CA VAL A 60 10.09 -5.35 3.57
C VAL A 60 10.43 -3.90 3.20
N LEU A 61 9.44 -3.00 3.20
CA LEU A 61 9.62 -1.58 2.95
C LEU A 61 10.13 -0.82 4.19
N ILE A 62 10.05 -1.43 5.38
CA ILE A 62 10.46 -0.80 6.63
C ILE A 62 11.99 -0.89 6.75
N PRO A 63 12.70 0.21 6.98
CA PRO A 63 14.13 0.18 7.25
C PRO A 63 14.44 -0.71 8.46
N GLU A 64 15.52 -1.50 8.41
CA GLU A 64 15.89 -2.38 9.55
C GLU A 64 16.19 -1.61 10.85
N GLU A 65 16.66 -0.36 10.72
CA GLU A 65 16.93 0.57 11.82
C GLU A 65 15.69 1.30 12.36
N ALA A 66 14.53 1.16 11.69
CA ALA A 66 13.30 1.80 12.11
C ALA A 66 12.63 1.00 13.23
N GLU A 67 12.24 1.71 14.28
CA GLU A 67 11.39 1.14 15.32
C GLU A 67 10.03 0.79 14.72
N ARG A 68 9.57 -0.44 14.96
CA ARG A 68 8.33 -0.97 14.41
C ARG A 68 7.40 -1.51 15.50
N LEU A 69 6.10 -1.38 15.28
CA LEU A 69 5.05 -1.88 16.15
C LEU A 69 3.97 -2.54 15.29
N PRO A 70 3.73 -3.86 15.43
CA PRO A 70 2.60 -4.51 14.78
C PRO A 70 1.29 -4.02 15.41
N VAL A 71 0.31 -3.70 14.58
CA VAL A 71 -1.01 -3.25 14.98
C VAL A 71 -2.10 -4.03 14.26
N PRO A 72 -3.13 -4.47 15.00
CA PRO A 72 -4.29 -5.08 14.37
C PRO A 72 -5.07 -3.99 13.63
N LEU A 73 -5.36 -4.24 12.35
CA LEU A 73 -6.27 -3.42 11.56
C LEU A 73 -7.51 -4.22 11.21
N SER A 74 -8.65 -3.54 11.21
CA SER A 74 -9.89 -4.04 10.62
C SER A 74 -9.78 -4.05 9.09
N GLU A 75 -10.65 -4.79 8.41
CA GLU A 75 -10.64 -4.89 6.95
C GLU A 75 -10.77 -3.51 6.26
N GLU A 76 -11.65 -2.64 6.77
CA GLU A 76 -11.79 -1.25 6.28
C GLU A 76 -10.56 -0.37 6.52
N GLU A 77 -9.84 -0.61 7.62
CA GLU A 77 -8.63 0.13 7.97
C GLU A 77 -7.46 -0.30 7.09
N THR A 78 -7.34 -1.62 6.85
CA THR A 78 -6.37 -2.19 5.92
C THR A 78 -6.55 -1.59 4.52
N LEU A 79 -7.78 -1.56 4.00
CA LEU A 79 -8.05 -0.94 2.70
C LEU A 79 -7.65 0.54 2.65
N ARG A 80 -7.90 1.31 3.71
CA ARG A 80 -7.47 2.71 3.80
C ARG A 80 -5.96 2.85 3.81
N VAL A 81 -5.25 2.00 4.56
CA VAL A 81 -3.78 1.98 4.61
C VAL A 81 -3.20 1.60 3.26
N GLU A 82 -3.74 0.57 2.61
CA GLU A 82 -3.31 0.15 1.27
C GLU A 82 -3.50 1.27 0.26
N HIS A 83 -4.67 1.91 0.25
CA HIS A 83 -4.97 3.03 -0.63
C HIS A 83 -4.09 4.26 -0.38
N ALA A 84 -3.75 4.54 0.88
CA ALA A 84 -2.86 5.64 1.24
C ALA A 84 -1.37 5.32 0.97
N CYS A 85 -0.99 4.04 0.98
CA CYS A 85 0.34 3.57 0.61
C CYS A 85 0.51 3.46 -0.92
N ALA A 86 -0.59 3.36 -1.65
CA ALA A 86 -0.59 3.36 -3.10
C ALA A 86 0.01 4.68 -3.63
N PRO A 87 0.99 4.64 -4.56
CA PRO A 87 1.45 5.85 -5.21
C PRO A 87 0.25 6.51 -5.92
N ALA A 88 0.19 7.85 -5.97
CA ALA A 88 -0.96 8.59 -6.50
C ALA A 88 -1.41 8.15 -7.92
N SER A 89 -0.50 7.59 -8.72
CA SER A 89 -0.81 6.99 -10.03
C SER A 89 -1.61 5.69 -9.97
N LEU A 90 -1.63 5.00 -8.83
CA LEU A 90 -2.29 3.71 -8.59
C LEU A 90 -3.72 3.92 -8.08
N THR A 91 -3.97 4.96 -7.28
CA THR A 91 -5.32 5.42 -6.91
C THR A 91 -6.14 5.88 -8.12
N ASP A 92 -5.55 6.69 -9.00
CA ASP A 92 -6.20 7.15 -10.24
C ASP A 92 -6.51 5.97 -11.17
N MET A 93 -5.55 5.04 -11.29
CA MET A 93 -5.69 3.82 -12.11
C MET A 93 -6.67 2.81 -11.51
N GLU A 94 -6.77 2.68 -10.18
CA GLU A 94 -7.76 1.82 -9.53
C GLU A 94 -9.17 2.38 -9.69
N SER A 95 -9.36 3.69 -9.62
CA SER A 95 -10.66 4.32 -9.89
C SER A 95 -11.05 4.17 -11.37
N GLU A 96 -10.07 4.22 -12.29
CA GLU A 96 -10.28 3.88 -13.71
C GLU A 96 -10.57 2.38 -13.91
N LEU A 97 -9.87 1.47 -13.24
CA LEU A 97 -10.05 0.01 -13.33
C LEU A 97 -11.40 -0.46 -12.75
N LEU A 98 -11.84 0.14 -11.64
CA LEU A 98 -13.16 -0.07 -11.05
C LEU A 98 -14.27 0.41 -12.00
N SER A 99 -14.06 1.50 -12.73
CA SER A 99 -14.96 1.97 -13.79
C SER A 99 -14.90 1.08 -15.05
N PHE A 100 -13.73 0.51 -15.37
CA PHE A 100 -13.52 -0.36 -16.52
C PHE A 100 -14.10 -1.77 -16.34
N ARG A 101 -14.28 -2.22 -15.09
CA ARG A 101 -14.94 -3.50 -14.77
C ARG A 101 -16.40 -3.55 -15.23
N ASP A 102 -17.00 -2.42 -15.58
CA ASP A 102 -18.36 -2.33 -16.15
C ASP A 102 -18.37 -2.46 -17.69
N THR A 103 -17.24 -2.21 -18.37
CA THR A 103 -17.17 -2.17 -19.84
C THR A 103 -16.12 -3.15 -20.37
N THR A 104 -16.53 -4.40 -20.51
CA THR A 104 -15.80 -5.42 -21.27
C THR A 104 -15.46 -4.88 -22.66
N HIS A 105 -14.19 -4.54 -22.96
CA HIS A 105 -13.64 -4.75 -24.31
C HIS A 105 -12.13 -4.59 -24.58
N ASP A 106 -11.26 -4.11 -23.67
CA ASP A 106 -9.87 -3.78 -24.12
C ASP A 106 -8.75 -4.09 -23.11
N TRP A 107 -8.66 -5.36 -22.69
CA TRP A 107 -7.63 -5.83 -21.76
C TRP A 107 -6.20 -5.78 -22.35
N GLN A 108 -6.03 -5.94 -23.66
CA GLN A 108 -4.71 -5.88 -24.30
C GLN A 108 -4.10 -4.47 -24.24
N SER A 109 -4.91 -3.44 -24.47
CA SER A 109 -4.49 -2.04 -24.34
C SER A 109 -4.08 -1.70 -22.90
N LEU A 110 -4.72 -2.31 -21.92
CA LEU A 110 -4.42 -2.13 -20.50
C LEU A 110 -3.06 -2.77 -20.13
N VAL A 111 -2.80 -3.99 -20.60
CA VAL A 111 -1.53 -4.68 -20.41
C VAL A 111 -0.38 -3.88 -21.02
N HIS A 112 -0.57 -3.36 -22.24
CA HIS A 112 0.45 -2.57 -22.93
C HIS A 112 0.80 -1.27 -22.19
N ARG A 113 -0.21 -0.56 -21.65
CA ARG A 113 0.00 0.65 -20.84
C ARG A 113 0.66 0.34 -19.50
N ALA A 114 0.26 -0.74 -18.83
CA ALA A 114 0.85 -1.14 -17.55
C ALA A 114 2.34 -1.50 -17.70
N LEU A 115 2.71 -2.21 -18.78
CA LEU A 115 4.10 -2.51 -19.11
C LEU A 115 4.90 -1.24 -19.45
N THR A 116 4.29 -0.31 -20.21
CA THR A 116 4.91 1.00 -20.53
C THR A 116 5.13 1.85 -19.27
N ALA A 117 4.25 1.74 -18.28
CA ALA A 117 4.41 2.37 -16.97
C ALA A 117 5.42 1.66 -16.06
N GLY A 118 6.04 0.56 -16.50
CA GLY A 118 7.06 -0.18 -15.75
C GLY A 118 6.51 -1.19 -14.76
N VAL A 119 5.22 -1.54 -14.84
CA VAL A 119 4.63 -2.56 -13.96
C VAL A 119 5.08 -3.95 -14.43
N PRO A 120 5.68 -4.78 -13.55
CA PRO A 120 6.14 -6.11 -13.94
C PRO A 120 4.96 -7.05 -14.24
N ALA A 121 5.08 -7.84 -15.32
CA ALA A 121 4.08 -8.81 -15.77
C ALA A 121 3.45 -9.71 -14.66
N PRO A 122 4.21 -10.27 -13.69
CA PRO A 122 3.61 -11.07 -12.61
C PRO A 122 2.70 -10.26 -11.67
N ARG A 123 2.84 -8.93 -11.62
CA ARG A 123 1.96 -8.03 -10.86
C ARG A 123 0.67 -7.76 -11.64
N ILE A 124 0.76 -7.60 -12.96
CA ILE A 124 -0.40 -7.45 -13.85
C ILE A 124 -1.30 -8.68 -13.75
N ALA A 125 -0.72 -9.89 -13.84
CA ALA A 125 -1.44 -11.16 -13.73
C ALA A 125 -2.28 -11.27 -12.44
N GLN A 126 -1.69 -10.85 -11.32
CA GLN A 126 -2.37 -10.87 -10.02
C GLN A 126 -3.51 -9.86 -9.93
N LEU A 127 -3.37 -8.70 -10.57
CA LEU A 127 -4.35 -7.62 -10.51
C LEU A 127 -5.52 -7.82 -11.49
N THR A 128 -5.25 -8.39 -12.67
CA THR A 128 -6.27 -8.61 -13.70
C THR A 128 -6.83 -10.03 -13.68
N GLY A 129 -6.25 -10.94 -12.89
CA GLY A 129 -6.58 -12.37 -12.92
C GLY A 129 -6.23 -13.05 -14.25
N LEU A 130 -5.36 -12.44 -15.06
CA LEU A 130 -4.93 -12.97 -16.35
C LEU A 130 -3.76 -13.92 -16.17
N ASP A 131 -3.71 -14.93 -17.04
CA ASP A 131 -2.56 -15.82 -17.09
C ASP A 131 -1.30 -15.05 -17.50
N PRO A 132 -0.15 -15.26 -16.82
CA PRO A 132 1.10 -14.59 -17.16
C PRO A 132 1.58 -14.90 -18.59
N ARG A 133 1.08 -15.98 -19.20
CA ARG A 133 1.36 -16.34 -20.60
C ARG A 133 0.63 -15.41 -21.57
N ASP A 134 -0.62 -15.07 -21.32
CA ASP A 134 -1.40 -14.14 -22.13
C ASP A 134 -0.82 -12.72 -22.09
N ILE A 135 -0.23 -12.32 -20.96
CA ILE A 135 0.44 -11.02 -20.80
C ILE A 135 1.70 -10.91 -21.67
N VAL A 136 2.51 -11.98 -21.74
CA VAL A 136 3.70 -12.02 -22.60
C VAL A 136 3.30 -12.04 -24.08
N GLN A 137 2.23 -12.75 -24.42
CA GLN A 137 1.72 -12.84 -25.78
C GLN A 137 1.13 -11.51 -26.27
N ALA A 138 0.54 -10.71 -25.36
CA ALA A 138 0.01 -9.39 -25.68
C ALA A 138 1.09 -8.32 -25.95
N VAL A 139 2.36 -8.58 -25.61
CA VAL A 139 3.49 -7.65 -25.87
C VAL A 139 4.32 -8.06 -27.09
N GLY A 140 4.04 -9.23 -27.68
CA GLY A 140 4.87 -9.86 -28.71
C GLY A 140 4.41 -9.69 -30.16
N ASP A 141 3.43 -8.82 -30.46
CA ASP A 141 3.02 -8.44 -31.84
C ASP A 141 3.46 -7.01 -32.16
#